data_AF-A0A1E7DLF3-F1
#
_entry.id   AF-A0A1E7DLF3-F1
#
_cell.length_a   1.000
_cell.length_b   1.000
_cell.length_c   1.000
_cell.angle_alpha   90.00
_cell.angle_beta   90.00
_cell.angle_gamma   90.00
#
_symmetry.space_group_name_H-M   'P 1'
#
loop_
_entity.id
_entity.type
_entity.pdbx_description
1 polymer ?
#
loop_
_entity_poly.entity_id
_entity_poly.type
_entity_poly.pdbx_seq_one_letter_code
_entity_poly.pdbx_strand_id
1 'polypeptide(L)'
;MLNKLMSQVKGRIGSPHIDLLLDKKEFTPGEKVTGSFIIKSGLFEQKLSRLECDLVTGNTSKKSPAADAIMIFMSEYIPPNTSKQIPFSFQLPAHMDGSRYYFETKLCFGDGKKCVEQDPIHVTQPSFS
;
A
#
# COMPACT_ATOMS: atom_id res chain seq x y z
N MET A 1 1.81 20.56 20.03
CA MET A 1 2.02 19.43 19.08
C MET A 1 1.45 18.09 19.59
N LEU A 2 0.39 18.07 20.43
CA LEU A 2 -0.24 16.81 20.89
C LEU A 2 -1.48 16.37 20.08
N ASN A 3 -2.14 17.28 19.37
CA ASN A 3 -3.46 16.98 18.78
C ASN A 3 -3.41 16.12 17.51
N LYS A 4 -2.27 16.12 16.81
CA LYS A 4 -2.10 15.36 15.56
C LYS A 4 -1.82 13.87 15.80
N LEU A 5 -1.19 13.53 16.93
CA LEU A 5 -0.92 12.14 17.33
C LEU A 5 -2.19 11.44 17.87
N MET A 6 -3.03 12.18 18.60
CA MET A 6 -4.30 11.65 19.14
C MET A 6 -5.36 11.38 18.06
N SER A 7 -5.37 12.15 16.97
CA SER A 7 -6.27 11.92 15.82
C SER A 7 -5.93 10.64 15.05
N GLN A 8 -4.67 10.19 15.07
CA GLN A 8 -4.24 8.97 14.38
C GLN A 8 -4.51 7.70 15.21
N VAL A 9 -4.62 7.84 16.54
CA VAL A 9 -4.86 6.71 17.46
C VAL A 9 -6.36 6.45 17.66
N LYS A 10 -7.21 7.50 17.69
CA LYS A 10 -8.67 7.33 17.89
C LYS A 10 -9.43 6.66 16.73
N GLY A 11 -8.88 6.67 15.51
CA GLY A 11 -9.46 5.93 14.37
C GLY A 11 -9.01 4.47 14.25
N ARG A 12 -7.99 4.07 15.02
CA ARG A 12 -7.31 2.75 14.94
C ARG A 12 -7.88 1.70 15.90
N ILE A 13 -8.67 2.09 16.90
CA ILE A 13 -9.27 1.14 17.83
C ILE A 13 -10.51 0.53 17.15
N GLY A 14 -10.31 -0.56 16.42
CA GLY A 14 -11.37 -1.41 15.88
C GLY A 14 -11.73 -1.20 14.40
N SER A 15 -11.02 -0.34 13.68
CA SER A 15 -11.12 -0.23 12.23
C SER A 15 -10.09 -1.14 11.55
N PRO A 16 -10.44 -1.79 10.43
CA PRO A 16 -9.48 -2.56 9.67
C PRO A 16 -8.44 -1.66 9.02
N HIS A 17 -7.25 -2.20 8.87
CA HIS A 17 -6.12 -1.50 8.30
C HIS A 17 -5.28 -2.45 7.45
N ILE A 18 -4.48 -1.89 6.55
CA ILE A 18 -3.60 -2.62 5.67
C ILE A 18 -2.21 -1.97 5.73
N ASP A 19 -1.17 -2.78 5.87
CA ASP A 19 0.22 -2.33 5.76
C ASP A 19 0.87 -3.05 4.56
N LEU A 20 1.77 -2.38 3.83
CA LEU A 20 2.65 -3.03 2.86
C LEU A 20 4.05 -3.20 3.47
N LEU A 21 4.40 -4.44 3.84
CA LEU A 21 5.72 -4.77 4.34
C LEU A 21 6.61 -5.22 3.18
N LEU A 22 7.53 -4.35 2.76
CA LEU A 22 8.53 -4.68 1.73
C LEU A 22 9.73 -5.42 2.34
N ASP A 23 10.31 -6.34 1.58
CA ASP A 23 11.48 -7.12 2.02
C ASP A 23 12.73 -6.25 2.18
N LYS A 24 12.79 -5.12 1.47
CA LYS A 24 13.83 -4.09 1.60
C LYS A 24 13.29 -2.70 1.27
N LYS A 25 14.10 -1.67 1.49
CA LYS A 25 13.69 -0.25 1.35
C LYS A 25 14.32 0.50 0.18
N GLU A 26 15.37 -0.07 -0.42
CA GLU A 26 16.14 0.54 -1.50
C GLU A 26 16.13 -0.35 -2.74
N PHE A 27 15.81 0.26 -3.88
CA PHE A 27 15.60 -0.43 -5.15
C PHE A 27 16.30 0.33 -6.28
N THR A 28 16.52 -0.37 -7.39
CA THR A 28 16.96 0.24 -8.64
C THR A 28 15.83 0.21 -9.69
N PRO A 29 15.84 1.09 -10.70
CA PRO A 29 14.90 0.99 -11.82
C PRO A 29 14.96 -0.39 -12.48
N GLY A 30 13.81 -0.93 -12.88
CA GLY A 30 13.72 -2.29 -13.43
C GLY A 30 13.86 -3.40 -12.40
N GLU A 31 13.99 -3.10 -11.11
CA GLU A 31 14.06 -4.11 -10.07
C GLU A 31 12.69 -4.65 -9.68
N LYS A 32 12.63 -5.94 -9.31
CA LYS A 32 11.46 -6.56 -8.72
C LYS A 32 11.38 -6.23 -7.23
N VAL A 33 10.30 -5.56 -6.83
CA VAL A 33 9.96 -5.32 -5.43
C VAL A 33 9.14 -6.50 -4.92
N THR A 34 9.52 -7.05 -3.77
CA THR A 34 8.80 -8.14 -3.09
C THR A 34 8.45 -7.77 -1.66
N GLY A 35 7.42 -8.41 -1.12
CA GLY A 35 6.97 -8.18 0.24
C GLY A 35 5.63 -8.85 0.51
N SER A 36 4.84 -8.25 1.39
CA SER A 36 3.49 -8.71 1.69
C SER A 36 2.56 -7.60 2.14
N PHE A 37 1.31 -7.67 1.72
CA PHE A 37 0.22 -6.95 2.33
C PHE A 37 -0.17 -7.62 3.64
N ILE A 38 -0.25 -6.84 4.71
CA ILE A 38 -0.70 -7.28 6.03
C ILE A 38 -2.04 -6.61 6.31
N ILE A 39 -3.11 -7.38 6.19
CA ILE A 39 -4.46 -6.93 6.50
C ILE A 39 -4.74 -7.27 7.96
N LYS A 40 -5.09 -6.28 8.77
CA LYS A 40 -5.50 -6.44 10.17
C LYS A 40 -6.98 -6.10 10.26
N SER A 41 -7.80 -7.05 10.69
CA SER A 41 -9.23 -6.82 10.84
C SER A 41 -9.54 -6.01 12.09
N GLY A 42 -10.72 -5.38 12.07
CA GLY A 42 -11.23 -4.59 13.18
C GLY A 42 -11.93 -5.44 14.26
N LEU A 43 -12.76 -4.75 15.05
CA LEU A 43 -13.57 -5.37 16.11
C LEU A 43 -14.75 -6.20 15.57
N PHE A 44 -15.08 -6.05 14.30
CA PHE A 44 -16.20 -6.71 13.64
C PHE A 44 -15.73 -7.44 12.39
N GLU A 45 -16.45 -8.52 12.05
CA GLU A 45 -16.22 -9.27 10.82
C GLU A 45 -16.49 -8.37 9.62
N GLN A 46 -15.65 -8.48 8.60
CA GLN A 46 -15.74 -7.66 7.40
C GLN A 46 -15.59 -8.50 6.15
N LYS A 47 -16.39 -8.18 5.14
CA LYS A 47 -16.21 -8.73 3.80
C LYS A 47 -15.18 -7.91 3.04
N LEU A 48 -14.10 -8.53 2.61
CA LEU A 48 -13.14 -7.94 1.68
C LEU A 48 -13.65 -8.11 0.25
N SER A 49 -13.50 -7.08 -0.59
CA SER A 49 -13.96 -7.10 -1.98
C SER A 49 -12.83 -6.91 -2.98
N ARG A 50 -11.88 -6.03 -2.68
CA ARG A 50 -10.79 -5.72 -3.61
C ARG A 50 -9.59 -5.15 -2.89
N LEU A 51 -8.40 -5.49 -3.38
CA LEU A 51 -7.15 -4.87 -3.02
C LEU A 51 -6.52 -4.29 -4.29
N GLU A 52 -6.22 -3.00 -4.26
CA GLU A 52 -5.52 -2.28 -5.32
C GLU A 52 -4.18 -1.77 -4.77
N CYS A 53 -3.15 -1.77 -5.59
CA CYS A 53 -1.86 -1.16 -5.25
C CYS A 53 -1.26 -0.51 -6.48
N ASP A 54 -1.10 0.81 -6.42
CA ASP A 54 -0.59 1.63 -7.52
C ASP A 54 0.80 2.17 -7.18
N LEU A 55 1.74 2.12 -8.13
CA LEU A 55 2.97 2.91 -8.03
C LEU A 55 2.68 4.34 -8.46
N VAL A 56 2.83 5.29 -7.55
CA VAL A 56 2.59 6.72 -7.79
C VAL A 56 3.86 7.53 -7.62
N THR A 57 4.04 8.56 -8.46
CA THR A 57 5.14 9.54 -8.36
C THR A 57 4.61 10.88 -7.87
N GLY A 58 5.43 11.58 -7.06
CA GLY A 58 5.07 12.85 -6.45
C GLY A 58 5.82 14.03 -7.04
N ASN A 59 5.17 14.80 -7.92
CA ASN A 59 5.38 16.25 -7.98
C ASN A 59 4.06 16.96 -8.36
N THR A 60 3.56 17.82 -7.47
CA THR A 60 2.45 18.80 -7.63
C THR A 60 1.08 18.27 -8.10
N SER A 61 0.07 18.36 -7.22
CA SER A 61 -1.39 18.41 -7.46
C SER A 61 -2.08 17.37 -8.37
N LYS A 62 -1.34 16.49 -9.07
CA LYS A 62 -1.84 15.40 -9.91
C LYS A 62 -1.01 14.16 -9.63
N LYS A 63 -1.56 13.25 -8.81
CA LYS A 63 -1.06 11.87 -8.74
C LYS A 63 -1.28 11.25 -10.12
N SER A 64 -0.21 10.94 -10.84
CA SER A 64 -0.29 10.13 -12.05
C SER A 64 0.21 8.72 -11.71
N PRO A 65 -0.47 7.66 -12.16
CA PRO A 65 0.11 6.32 -12.15
C PRO A 65 1.46 6.38 -12.87
N ALA A 66 2.50 5.89 -12.21
CA ALA A 66 3.86 5.83 -12.76
C ALA A 66 4.12 4.51 -13.50
N ALA A 67 3.24 3.52 -13.32
CA ALA A 67 3.37 2.17 -13.85
C ALA A 67 2.02 1.43 -13.81
N ASP A 68 2.05 0.13 -14.15
CA ASP A 68 0.94 -0.80 -13.99
C ASP A 68 0.44 -0.86 -12.54
N ALA A 69 -0.83 -1.20 -12.36
CA ALA A 69 -1.49 -1.37 -11.07
C ALA A 69 -1.60 -2.87 -10.73
N ILE A 70 -1.44 -3.22 -9.45
CA ILE A 70 -1.87 -4.53 -8.97
C ILE A 70 -3.32 -4.44 -8.53
N MET A 71 -4.15 -5.34 -9.05
CA MET A 71 -5.55 -5.47 -8.63
C MET A 71 -5.86 -6.93 -8.30
N ILE A 72 -6.29 -7.17 -7.07
CA ILE A 72 -6.71 -8.47 -6.57
C ILE A 72 -8.19 -8.39 -6.19
N PHE A 73 -9.02 -9.14 -6.90
CA PHE A 73 -10.42 -9.33 -6.54
C PHE A 73 -10.54 -10.44 -5.49
N MET A 74 -11.36 -10.22 -4.47
CA MET A 74 -11.61 -11.19 -3.42
C MET A 74 -13.08 -11.12 -2.98
N SER A 75 -13.59 -12.21 -2.44
CA SER A 75 -14.92 -12.23 -1.83
C SER A 75 -14.88 -13.16 -0.64
N GLU A 76 -14.24 -12.67 0.42
CA GLU A 76 -14.01 -13.44 1.64
C GLU A 76 -14.31 -12.57 2.87
N TYR A 77 -14.62 -13.25 3.97
CA TYR A 77 -14.82 -12.62 5.26
C TYR A 77 -13.54 -12.75 6.08
N ILE A 78 -13.10 -11.65 6.69
CA ILE A 78 -12.01 -11.65 7.66
C ILE A 78 -12.60 -11.58 9.08
N PRO A 79 -12.36 -12.58 9.95
CA PRO A 79 -12.90 -12.58 11.31
C PRO A 79 -12.34 -11.43 12.15
N PRO A 80 -13.04 -10.98 13.22
CA PRO A 80 -12.56 -9.94 14.11
C PRO A 80 -11.19 -10.25 14.73
N ASN A 81 -10.37 -9.24 14.95
CA ASN A 81 -9.07 -9.34 15.62
C ASN A 81 -8.11 -10.39 15.02
N THR A 82 -8.15 -10.59 13.71
CA THR A 82 -7.26 -11.49 12.98
C THR A 82 -6.38 -10.71 12.01
N SER A 83 -5.36 -11.39 11.47
CA SER A 83 -4.55 -10.88 10.39
C SER A 83 -4.54 -11.83 9.21
N LYS A 84 -4.43 -11.26 8.00
CA LYS A 84 -4.22 -11.98 6.76
C LYS A 84 -3.01 -11.41 6.03
N GLN A 85 -2.19 -12.31 5.49
CA GLN A 85 -1.05 -11.96 4.67
C GLN A 85 -1.31 -12.31 3.21
N ILE A 86 -1.02 -11.39 2.29
CA ILE A 86 -1.07 -11.63 0.84
C ILE A 86 0.30 -11.28 0.27
N PRO A 87 0.99 -12.23 -0.40
CA PRO A 87 2.28 -11.95 -1.03
C PRO A 87 2.18 -10.81 -2.05
N PHE A 88 3.18 -9.93 -2.03
CA PHE A 88 3.30 -8.81 -2.95
C PHE A 88 4.53 -8.99 -3.83
N SER A 89 4.35 -8.68 -5.12
CA SER A 89 5.42 -8.66 -6.10
C SER A 89 5.08 -7.63 -7.17
N PHE A 90 5.97 -6.66 -7.38
CA PHE A 90 5.80 -5.60 -8.36
C PHE A 90 7.07 -5.40 -9.17
N GLN A 91 6.95 -5.29 -10.49
CA GLN A 91 8.07 -5.01 -11.37
C GLN A 91 8.19 -3.49 -11.57
N LEU A 92 9.26 -2.88 -11.03
CA LEU A 92 9.46 -1.44 -11.26
C LEU A 92 9.71 -1.16 -12.74
N PRO A 93 9.25 0.00 -13.27
CA PRO A 93 9.62 0.44 -14.61
C PRO A 93 11.14 0.53 -14.77
N ALA A 94 11.63 0.20 -15.97
CA ALA A 94 13.05 0.32 -16.30
C ALA A 94 13.52 1.78 -16.33
N HIS A 95 12.62 2.72 -16.60
CA HIS A 95 12.88 4.15 -16.63
C HIS A 95 12.03 4.85 -15.57
N MET A 96 12.69 5.53 -14.65
CA MET A 96 12.08 6.17 -13.50
C MET A 96 12.71 7.55 -13.32
N ASP A 97 12.00 8.60 -13.73
CA ASP A 97 12.54 9.98 -13.77
C ASP A 97 12.17 10.83 -12.53
N GLY A 98 11.36 10.26 -11.64
CA GLY A 98 10.86 10.90 -10.43
C GLY A 98 11.87 10.84 -9.28
N SER A 99 11.81 11.83 -8.40
CA SER A 99 12.64 11.84 -7.17
C SER A 99 11.96 11.14 -5.99
N ARG A 100 10.65 10.87 -6.07
CA ARG A 100 9.84 10.32 -4.98
C ARG A 100 8.74 9.42 -5.49
N TYR A 101 8.76 8.17 -5.03
CA TYR A 101 7.81 7.13 -5.38
C TYR A 101 7.14 6.56 -4.13
N TYR A 102 5.89 6.17 -4.28
CA TYR A 102 5.10 5.56 -3.23
C TYR A 102 4.23 4.45 -3.82
N PHE A 103 4.02 3.39 -3.06
CA PHE A 103 2.91 2.48 -3.31
C PHE A 103 1.67 3.01 -2.61
N GLU A 104 0.60 3.26 -3.36
CA GLU A 104 -0.71 3.60 -2.81
C GLU A 104 -1.56 2.34 -2.77
N THR A 105 -1.78 1.81 -1.56
CA THR A 105 -2.53 0.57 -1.34
C THR A 105 -3.95 0.92 -0.92
N LYS A 106 -4.96 0.38 -1.61
CA LYS A 106 -6.38 0.55 -1.29
C LYS A 106 -7.03 -0.80 -1.03
N LEU A 107 -7.53 -0.99 0.19
CA LEU A 107 -8.35 -2.12 0.58
C LEU A 107 -9.82 -1.72 0.58
N CYS A 108 -10.62 -2.37 -0.25
CA CYS A 108 -12.06 -2.15 -0.39
C CYS A 108 -12.85 -3.25 0.34
N PHE A 109 -13.93 -2.84 0.99
CA PHE A 109 -14.85 -3.70 1.72
C PHE A 109 -16.17 -3.89 0.97
N GLY A 110 -16.92 -4.93 1.31
CA GLY A 110 -18.21 -5.26 0.69
C GLY A 110 -19.31 -4.24 0.97
N ASP A 111 -19.17 -3.43 2.02
CA ASP A 111 -20.09 -2.34 2.38
C ASP A 111 -19.76 -1.01 1.69
N GLY A 112 -18.79 -1.01 0.75
CA GLY A 112 -18.36 0.17 0.01
C GLY A 112 -17.34 1.04 0.74
N LYS A 113 -16.98 0.73 1.99
CA LYS A 113 -15.87 1.42 2.67
C LYS A 113 -14.54 1.04 2.05
N LYS A 114 -13.53 1.87 2.31
CA LYS A 114 -12.15 1.61 1.92
C LYS A 114 -11.14 2.14 2.95
N CYS A 115 -10.01 1.45 3.04
CA CYS A 115 -8.80 1.92 3.70
C CYS A 115 -7.75 2.23 2.62
N VAL A 116 -7.00 3.32 2.77
CA VAL A 116 -5.95 3.74 1.83
C VAL A 116 -4.70 4.05 2.62
N GLU A 117 -3.58 3.44 2.24
CA GLU A 117 -2.26 3.68 2.83
C GLU A 117 -1.24 4.00 1.74
N GLN A 118 -0.18 4.70 2.14
CA GLN A 118 0.90 5.10 1.25
C GLN A 118 2.25 4.72 1.83
N ASP A 119 3.00 3.91 1.09
CA ASP A 119 4.29 3.38 1.49
C ASP A 119 5.39 3.97 0.60
N PRO A 120 6.25 4.88 1.11
CA PRO A 120 7.34 5.45 0.34
C PRO A 120 8.40 4.40 0.03
N ILE A 121 8.94 4.45 -1.19
CA ILE A 121 10.10 3.64 -1.59
C ILE A 121 11.26 4.53 -1.99
N HIS A 122 12.48 4.04 -1.76
CA HIS A 122 13.68 4.70 -2.25
C HIS A 122 14.18 3.99 -3.49
N VAL A 123 14.26 4.73 -4.60
CA VAL A 123 14.81 4.23 -5.87
C VAL A 123 16.09 4.99 -6.16
N THR A 124 17.22 4.28 -6.15
CA THR A 124 18.53 4.84 -6.47
C THR A 124 18.82 4.65 -7.96
N GLN A 125 19.17 5.75 -8.63
CA GLN A 125 19.58 5.68 -10.03
C GLN A 125 20.99 5.05 -10.11
N PRO A 126 21.23 4.12 -11.04
CA PRO A 126 22.57 3.60 -11.25
C PRO A 126 23.50 4.73 -11.70
N SER A 127 24.54 4.99 -10.91
CA SER A 127 25.63 5.88 -11.28
C SER A 127 26.58 5.14 -12.22
N PHE A 128 26.54 5.44 -13.50
CA PHE A 128 27.58 5.02 -14.44
C PHE A 128 28.74 6.03 -14.35
N SER A 129 29.89 5.56 -13.85
CA SER A 129 31.18 6.26 -13.88
C SER A 129 31.93 5.99 -15.17
#